data_AF-T1D8L7-F1
#
_entry.id   AF-T1D8L7-F1
#
_cell.length_a   1.000
_cell.length_b   1.000
_cell.length_c   1.000
_cell.angle_alpha   90.00
_cell.angle_beta   90.00
_cell.angle_gamma   90.00
#
_symmetry.space_group_name_H-M   'P 1'
#
loop_
_entity.id
_entity.type
_entity.pdbx_description
1 polymer ?
#
loop_
_entity_poly.entity_id
_entity_poly.type
_entity_poly.pdbx_seq_one_letter_code
_entity_poly.pdbx_strand_id
1 'polypeptide(L)'
;MKDIMRSAVTLRSFSYEPTGLMVAAPTTSLPECIGGERNWDYRFSWIRDTSYVIEALSMLGYHKTATKFLYDIMEIIKDEGKIRTIYPINLKDDLNEITLDYDGYLGSKPVRAGNLAVNQLQLDQYGSIINAIYHLCNAGGLINSYLRDFVKETADKITEKWSEPDSSIWEFRTEPRHYVYSKVMCWMGIDRAIKIGKMQ
;
A
#
# COMPACT_ATOMS: atom_id res chain seq x y z
N MET A 1 24.92 -7.66 -3.85
CA MET A 1 24.21 -7.81 -5.16
C MET A 1 23.28 -9.02 -5.17
N LYS A 2 23.71 -10.21 -4.71
CA LYS A 2 22.86 -11.41 -4.63
C LYS A 2 21.55 -11.20 -3.85
N ASP A 3 21.63 -10.55 -2.69
CA ASP A 3 20.44 -10.30 -1.86
C ASP A 3 19.48 -9.27 -2.50
N ILE A 4 20.03 -8.24 -3.16
CA ILE A 4 19.24 -7.25 -3.91
C ILE A 4 18.48 -7.94 -5.04
N MET A 5 19.15 -8.78 -5.83
CA MET A 5 18.52 -9.52 -6.93
C MET A 5 17.45 -10.48 -6.42
N ARG A 6 17.71 -11.18 -5.31
CA ARG A 6 16.72 -12.05 -4.68
C ARG A 6 15.48 -11.25 -4.28
N SER A 7 15.65 -10.13 -3.58
CA SER A 7 14.52 -9.28 -3.18
C SER A 7 13.75 -8.73 -4.38
N ALA A 8 14.44 -8.28 -5.44
CA ALA A 8 13.79 -7.80 -6.65
C ALA A 8 12.94 -8.88 -7.34
N VAL A 9 13.47 -10.10 -7.44
CA VAL A 9 12.73 -11.26 -7.99
C VAL A 9 11.55 -11.62 -7.11
N THR A 10 11.71 -11.60 -5.78
CA THR A 10 10.62 -11.85 -4.83
C THR A 10 9.50 -10.81 -4.97
N LEU A 11 9.83 -9.51 -4.97
CA LEU A 11 8.83 -8.45 -5.17
C LEU A 11 8.13 -8.58 -6.52
N ARG A 12 8.87 -8.94 -7.58
CA ARG A 12 8.26 -9.20 -8.89
C ARG A 12 7.32 -10.41 -8.86
N SER A 13 7.61 -11.44 -8.07
CA SER A 13 6.74 -12.62 -7.94
C SER A 13 5.43 -12.34 -7.20
N PHE A 14 5.32 -11.21 -6.49
CA PHE A 14 4.11 -10.83 -5.77
C PHE A 14 3.09 -10.07 -6.64
N SER A 15 3.46 -9.73 -7.88
CA SER A 15 2.55 -9.03 -8.79
C SER A 15 1.53 -9.96 -9.42
N TYR A 16 0.28 -9.51 -9.44
CA TYR A 16 -0.83 -10.13 -10.14
C TYR A 16 -1.07 -9.42 -11.47
N GLU A 17 -0.53 -10.00 -12.54
CA GLU A 17 -0.50 -9.38 -13.87
C GLU A 17 -1.87 -8.90 -14.39
N PRO A 18 -2.99 -9.65 -14.20
CA PRO A 18 -4.28 -9.25 -14.77
C PRO A 18 -4.83 -7.90 -14.30
N THR A 19 -4.46 -7.44 -13.10
CA THR A 19 -4.90 -6.14 -12.57
C THR A 19 -3.73 -5.19 -12.27
N GLY A 20 -2.50 -5.69 -12.32
CA GLY A 20 -1.31 -4.92 -11.96
C GLY A 20 -1.13 -4.70 -10.45
N LEU A 21 -2.07 -5.17 -9.62
CA LEU A 21 -1.94 -5.14 -8.17
C LEU A 21 -0.87 -6.13 -7.68
N MET A 22 -0.41 -5.94 -6.45
CA MET A 22 0.55 -6.86 -5.82
C MET A 22 0.05 -7.27 -4.46
N VAL A 23 0.32 -8.51 -4.07
CA VAL A 23 0.05 -8.96 -2.70
C VAL A 23 1.13 -8.46 -1.75
N ALA A 24 0.75 -8.14 -0.51
CA ALA A 24 1.73 -7.88 0.55
C ALA A 24 2.59 -9.15 0.80
N ALA A 25 1.95 -10.32 0.84
CA ALA A 25 2.62 -11.61 0.78
C ALA A 25 1.69 -12.71 0.24
N PRO A 26 2.21 -13.73 -0.47
CA PRO A 26 1.41 -14.85 -0.99
C PRO A 26 1.08 -15.88 0.11
N THR A 27 0.70 -15.41 1.30
CA THR A 27 0.48 -16.21 2.49
C THR A 27 -0.73 -15.72 3.27
N THR A 28 -1.43 -16.64 3.91
CA THR A 28 -2.44 -16.31 4.92
C THR A 28 -2.12 -17.02 6.23
N SER A 29 -2.47 -16.37 7.34
CA SER A 29 -2.50 -16.98 8.68
C SER A 29 -1.15 -17.48 9.19
N LEU A 30 -0.05 -16.95 8.66
CA LEU A 30 1.25 -17.15 9.27
C LEU A 30 1.35 -16.28 10.52
N PRO A 31 1.74 -16.85 11.67
CA PRO A 31 1.71 -16.13 12.93
C PRO A 31 2.86 -15.13 13.04
N GLU A 32 2.57 -13.90 13.48
CA GLU A 32 3.63 -12.95 13.91
C GLU A 32 4.49 -13.54 15.05
N CYS A 33 3.86 -14.31 15.93
CA CYS A 33 4.50 -15.07 17.01
C CYS A 33 3.82 -16.44 17.12
N ILE A 34 4.59 -17.53 17.13
CA ILE A 34 4.05 -18.91 17.18
C ILE A 34 3.10 -19.06 18.37
N GLY A 35 1.88 -19.56 18.11
CA GLY A 35 0.81 -19.69 19.10
C GLY A 35 0.05 -18.41 19.43
N GLY A 36 0.45 -17.26 18.86
CA GLY A 36 -0.25 -15.99 18.98
C GLY A 36 -1.47 -15.88 18.05
N GLU A 37 -2.26 -14.83 18.27
CA GLU A 37 -3.54 -14.61 17.56
C GLU A 37 -3.43 -13.73 16.31
N ARG A 38 -2.25 -13.13 16.07
CA ARG A 38 -1.98 -12.21 14.97
C ARG A 38 -1.54 -12.98 13.73
N ASN A 39 -2.52 -13.62 13.11
CA ASN A 39 -2.35 -14.54 11.99
C ASN A 39 -3.17 -14.01 10.81
N TRP A 40 -2.66 -12.99 10.12
CA TRP A 40 -3.43 -12.23 9.13
C TRP A 40 -3.34 -12.82 7.72
N ASP A 41 -4.34 -12.51 6.90
CA ASP A 41 -4.31 -12.78 5.46
C ASP A 41 -3.61 -11.62 4.74
N TYR A 42 -2.48 -11.91 4.09
CA TYR A 42 -1.64 -10.92 3.40
C TYR A 42 -1.78 -10.98 1.88
N ARG A 43 -2.73 -11.77 1.35
CA ARG A 43 -2.94 -11.98 -0.09
C ARG A 43 -3.65 -10.82 -0.79
N PHE A 44 -3.68 -9.64 -0.18
CA PHE A 44 -4.33 -8.44 -0.69
C PHE A 44 -3.30 -7.35 -0.99
N SER A 45 -3.73 -6.31 -1.70
CA SER A 45 -2.89 -5.18 -2.07
C SER A 45 -3.07 -4.03 -1.10
N TRP A 46 -2.02 -3.71 -0.35
CA TRP A 46 -1.93 -2.49 0.45
C TRP A 46 -1.35 -1.35 -0.38
N ILE A 47 -1.92 -0.15 -0.24
CA ILE A 47 -1.40 1.05 -0.91
C ILE A 47 -0.01 1.41 -0.40
N ARG A 48 0.22 1.31 0.93
CA ARG A 48 1.53 1.55 1.54
C ARG A 48 2.58 0.61 0.96
N ASP A 49 2.35 -0.69 1.00
CA ASP A 49 3.28 -1.73 0.55
C ASP A 49 3.59 -1.56 -0.95
N THR A 50 2.56 -1.32 -1.76
CA THR A 50 2.78 -1.08 -3.19
C THR A 50 3.58 0.19 -3.44
N SER A 51 3.35 1.25 -2.67
CA SER A 51 4.13 2.49 -2.77
C SER A 51 5.62 2.25 -2.54
N TYR A 52 5.97 1.44 -1.52
CA TYR A 52 7.37 1.08 -1.27
C TYR A 52 7.98 0.22 -2.36
N VAL A 53 7.21 -0.67 -2.97
CA VAL A 53 7.70 -1.47 -4.09
C VAL A 53 7.90 -0.62 -5.33
N ILE A 54 7.01 0.34 -5.63
CA ILE A 54 7.18 1.32 -6.72
C ILE A 54 8.47 2.12 -6.50
N GLU A 55 8.72 2.58 -5.28
CA GLU A 55 9.95 3.28 -4.90
C GLU A 55 11.18 2.40 -5.11
N ALA A 56 11.17 1.17 -4.59
CA ALA A 56 12.28 0.23 -4.72
C ALA A 56 12.58 -0.11 -6.20
N LEU A 57 11.56 -0.38 -7.01
CA LEU A 57 11.70 -0.65 -8.44
C LEU A 57 12.24 0.57 -9.20
N SER A 58 11.82 1.78 -8.80
CA SER A 58 12.35 3.03 -9.36
C SER A 58 13.84 3.17 -9.08
N MET A 59 14.29 2.90 -7.85
CA MET A 59 15.70 2.95 -7.48
C MET A 59 16.55 1.89 -8.20
N LEU A 60 15.96 0.75 -8.56
CA LEU A 60 16.63 -0.35 -9.25
C LEU A 60 16.65 -0.18 -10.79
N GLY A 61 16.07 0.89 -11.34
CA GLY A 61 16.03 1.14 -12.78
C GLY A 61 14.85 0.49 -13.52
N TYR A 62 13.92 -0.17 -12.81
CA TYR A 62 12.74 -0.82 -13.40
C TYR A 62 11.58 0.17 -13.61
N HIS A 63 11.86 1.33 -14.22
CA HIS A 63 10.92 2.44 -14.29
C HIS A 63 9.62 2.07 -15.01
N LYS A 64 9.68 1.29 -16.10
CA LYS A 64 8.48 0.85 -16.83
C LYS A 64 7.52 0.05 -15.95
N THR A 65 8.06 -0.86 -15.13
CA THR A 65 7.27 -1.69 -14.21
C THR A 65 6.71 -0.84 -13.06
N ALA A 66 7.52 0.03 -12.48
CA ALA A 66 7.08 0.96 -11.44
C ALA A 66 5.97 1.90 -11.94
N THR A 67 6.12 2.47 -13.14
CA THR A 67 5.10 3.29 -13.80
C THR A 67 3.83 2.50 -14.04
N LYS A 68 3.90 1.28 -14.58
CA LYS A 68 2.70 0.46 -14.78
C LYS A 68 1.93 0.26 -13.47
N PHE A 69 2.59 -0.21 -12.40
CA PHE A 69 1.93 -0.44 -11.12
C PHE A 69 1.32 0.81 -10.51
N LEU A 70 2.00 1.95 -10.63
CA LEU A 70 1.45 3.23 -10.18
C LEU A 70 0.15 3.57 -10.92
N TYR A 71 0.15 3.49 -12.26
CA TYR A 71 -1.02 3.84 -13.06
C TYR A 71 -2.18 2.86 -12.84
N ASP A 72 -1.90 1.56 -12.71
CA ASP A 72 -2.92 0.55 -12.40
C ASP A 72 -3.63 0.89 -11.07
N ILE A 73 -2.89 1.28 -10.03
CA ILE A 73 -3.46 1.71 -8.75
C ILE A 73 -4.21 3.04 -8.85
N MET A 74 -3.68 4.00 -9.60
CA MET A 74 -4.35 5.29 -9.80
C MET A 74 -5.71 5.11 -10.47
N GLU A 75 -5.81 4.24 -11.48
CA GLU A 75 -7.07 3.91 -12.14
C GLU A 75 -8.07 3.30 -11.15
N ILE A 76 -7.64 2.34 -10.34
CA ILE A 76 -8.49 1.72 -9.30
C ILE A 76 -8.98 2.76 -8.28
N ILE A 77 -8.09 3.62 -7.78
CA ILE A 77 -8.45 4.67 -6.81
C ILE A 77 -9.44 5.65 -7.42
N LYS A 78 -9.24 6.03 -8.69
CA LYS A 78 -10.11 6.96 -9.41
C LYS A 78 -11.50 6.37 -9.61
N ASP A 79 -11.59 5.12 -10.03
CA ASP A 79 -12.87 4.44 -10.25
C ASP A 79 -13.68 4.30 -8.95
N GLU A 80 -13.01 4.11 -7.80
CA GLU A 80 -13.67 4.05 -6.50
C GLU A 80 -13.94 5.42 -5.86
N GLY A 81 -13.28 6.48 -6.35
CA GLY A 81 -13.35 7.82 -5.77
C GLY A 81 -12.74 7.96 -4.37
N LYS A 82 -12.00 6.96 -3.89
CA LYS A 82 -11.32 6.97 -2.58
C LYS A 82 -10.13 6.03 -2.54
N ILE A 83 -9.17 6.36 -1.68
CA ILE A 83 -8.06 5.46 -1.32
C ILE A 83 -8.51 4.55 -0.17
N ARG A 84 -8.55 3.24 -0.41
CA ARG A 84 -8.72 2.22 0.62
C ARG A 84 -7.36 1.76 1.15
N THR A 85 -7.38 1.26 2.38
CA THR A 85 -6.22 0.60 3.00
C THR A 85 -5.81 -0.65 2.21
N ILE A 86 -6.78 -1.50 1.88
CA ILE A 86 -6.58 -2.74 1.12
C ILE A 86 -7.55 -2.92 -0.04
N TYR A 87 -7.04 -3.57 -1.08
CA TYR A 87 -7.77 -3.95 -2.28
C TYR A 87 -7.65 -5.45 -2.55
N PRO A 88 -8.76 -6.12 -2.97
CA PRO A 88 -8.66 -7.47 -3.50
C PRO A 88 -7.88 -7.44 -4.81
N ILE A 89 -6.90 -8.33 -4.97
CA ILE A 89 -6.05 -8.32 -6.18
C ILE A 89 -6.83 -8.59 -7.46
N ASN A 90 -7.98 -9.26 -7.38
CA ASN A 90 -8.84 -9.54 -8.52
C ASN A 90 -9.97 -8.50 -8.72
N LEU A 91 -10.01 -7.45 -7.89
CA LEU A 91 -11.01 -6.37 -7.88
C LEU A 91 -12.46 -6.82 -7.65
N LYS A 92 -12.70 -8.07 -7.25
CA LYS A 92 -14.03 -8.67 -7.12
C LYS A 92 -14.29 -9.29 -5.75
N ASP A 93 -13.24 -9.79 -5.09
CA ASP A 93 -13.40 -10.51 -3.84
C ASP A 93 -13.88 -9.60 -2.71
N ASP A 94 -14.73 -10.18 -1.86
CA ASP A 94 -15.06 -9.61 -0.57
C ASP A 94 -13.87 -9.84 0.39
N LEU A 95 -13.49 -8.79 1.12
CA LEU A 95 -12.37 -8.82 2.07
C LEU A 95 -12.82 -9.10 3.50
N ASN A 96 -14.11 -9.40 3.71
CA ASN A 96 -14.65 -9.78 5.00
C ASN A 96 -13.84 -10.89 5.65
N GLU A 97 -13.41 -10.63 6.88
CA GLU A 97 -12.58 -11.57 7.63
C GLU A 97 -13.44 -12.67 8.27
N ILE A 98 -13.07 -13.92 7.99
CA ILE A 98 -13.65 -15.10 8.62
C ILE A 98 -12.56 -15.92 9.31
N THR A 99 -12.95 -16.67 10.34
CA THR A 99 -12.09 -17.70 10.96
C THR A 99 -12.44 -19.06 10.37
N LEU A 100 -11.41 -19.83 10.03
CA LEU A 100 -11.53 -21.17 9.47
C LEU A 100 -11.10 -22.21 10.51
N ASP A 101 -11.81 -23.34 10.54
CA ASP A 101 -11.49 -24.46 11.43
C ASP A 101 -10.42 -25.36 10.80
N TYR A 102 -9.19 -24.85 10.76
CA TYR A 102 -7.99 -25.58 10.35
C TYR A 102 -6.92 -25.49 11.42
N ASP A 103 -6.01 -26.46 11.41
CA ASP A 103 -4.78 -26.35 12.17
C ASP A 103 -3.82 -25.40 11.44
N GLY A 104 -3.57 -24.25 12.04
CA GLY A 104 -2.64 -23.28 11.49
C GLY A 104 -1.18 -23.70 11.67
N TYR A 105 -0.27 -22.89 11.15
CA TYR A 105 1.15 -23.19 11.15
C TYR A 105 1.67 -23.42 12.58
N LEU A 106 2.29 -24.58 12.81
CA LEU A 106 2.75 -25.04 14.12
C LEU A 106 1.66 -25.00 15.21
N GLY A 107 0.41 -25.29 14.84
CA GLY A 107 -0.74 -25.29 15.75
C GLY A 107 -1.26 -23.89 16.11
N SER A 108 -0.75 -22.83 15.46
CA SER A 108 -1.17 -21.44 15.73
C SER A 108 -2.61 -21.22 15.28
N LYS A 109 -3.40 -20.54 16.11
CA LYS A 109 -4.80 -20.20 15.84
C LYS A 109 -5.06 -18.74 16.22
N PRO A 110 -6.04 -18.07 15.59
CA PRO A 110 -6.95 -18.59 14.55
C PRO A 110 -6.31 -18.62 13.15
N VAL A 111 -6.88 -19.44 12.26
CA VAL A 111 -6.65 -19.36 10.80
C VAL A 111 -7.72 -18.44 10.21
N ARG A 112 -7.30 -17.45 9.42
CA ARG A 112 -8.15 -16.40 8.86
C ARG A 112 -8.15 -16.42 7.33
N ALA A 113 -9.25 -15.99 6.75
CA ALA A 113 -9.32 -15.58 5.36
C ALA A 113 -10.02 -14.22 5.32
N GLY A 114 -9.52 -13.29 4.50
CA GLY A 114 -9.93 -11.89 4.56
C GLY A 114 -9.16 -11.09 5.62
N ASN A 115 -9.40 -9.78 5.68
CA ASN A 115 -8.66 -8.90 6.57
C ASN A 115 -9.50 -7.68 6.99
N LEU A 116 -9.65 -7.48 8.30
CA LEU A 116 -10.43 -6.37 8.86
C LEU A 116 -9.86 -4.97 8.55
N ALA A 117 -8.61 -4.86 8.09
CA ALA A 117 -8.03 -3.58 7.69
C ALA A 117 -8.81 -2.88 6.55
N VAL A 118 -9.66 -3.60 5.82
CA VAL A 118 -10.54 -3.02 4.77
C VAL A 118 -11.41 -1.87 5.29
N ASN A 119 -11.77 -1.90 6.57
CA ASN A 119 -12.65 -0.90 7.20
C ASN A 119 -11.89 0.20 7.94
N GLN A 120 -10.56 0.16 7.95
CA GLN A 120 -9.74 1.10 8.71
C GLN A 120 -9.35 2.31 7.87
N LEU A 121 -9.33 3.48 8.52
CA LEU A 121 -8.64 4.67 8.00
C LEU A 121 -7.15 4.55 8.32
N GLN A 122 -6.32 4.70 7.28
CA GLN A 122 -4.88 4.89 7.39
C GLN A 122 -4.50 6.20 6.71
N LEU A 123 -3.86 7.11 7.44
CA LEU A 123 -3.49 8.40 6.88
C LEU A 123 -2.13 8.37 6.16
N ASP A 124 -1.27 7.40 6.47
CA ASP A 124 0.05 7.28 5.88
C ASP A 124 0.03 6.89 4.40
N GLN A 125 -1.02 6.20 3.94
CA GLN A 125 -1.14 5.74 2.55
C GLN A 125 -1.16 6.91 1.54
N TYR A 126 -1.79 8.04 1.89
CA TYR A 126 -1.82 9.24 1.06
C TYR A 126 -0.41 9.81 0.86
N GLY A 127 0.38 9.85 1.94
CA GLY A 127 1.77 10.28 1.89
C GLY A 127 2.68 9.29 1.16
N SER A 128 2.45 7.99 1.38
CA SER A 128 3.20 6.89 0.77
C SER A 128 3.13 6.95 -0.75
N ILE A 129 1.92 7.08 -1.32
CA ILE A 129 1.75 7.09 -2.77
C ILE A 129 2.36 8.34 -3.40
N ILE A 130 2.20 9.52 -2.79
CA ILE A 130 2.86 10.74 -3.30
C ILE A 130 4.39 10.62 -3.21
N ASN A 131 4.92 10.00 -2.16
CA ASN A 131 6.36 9.77 -2.06
C ASN A 131 6.87 8.83 -3.16
N ALA A 132 6.17 7.72 -3.41
CA ALA A 132 6.50 6.81 -4.50
C ALA A 132 6.50 7.52 -5.86
N ILE A 133 5.50 8.38 -6.11
CA ILE A 133 5.43 9.23 -7.31
C ILE A 133 6.65 10.14 -7.40
N TYR A 134 7.02 10.82 -6.31
CA TYR A 134 8.20 11.68 -6.30
C TYR A 134 9.50 10.92 -6.62
N HIS A 135 9.68 9.71 -6.09
CA HIS A 135 10.85 8.88 -6.41
C HIS A 135 10.85 8.44 -7.87
N LEU A 136 9.70 8.04 -8.41
CA LEU A 136 9.56 7.68 -9.82
C LEU A 136 9.89 8.87 -10.74
N CYS A 137 9.41 10.08 -10.40
CA CYS A 137 9.72 11.31 -11.14
C CYS A 137 11.24 11.57 -11.18
N ASN A 138 11.92 11.49 -10.04
CA ASN A 138 13.37 11.71 -9.97
C ASN A 138 14.19 10.63 -10.67
N ALA A 139 13.64 9.42 -10.83
CA ALA A 139 14.26 8.34 -11.59
C ALA A 139 14.10 8.51 -13.11
N GLY A 140 13.45 9.57 -13.58
CA GLY A 140 13.19 9.82 -15.01
C GLY A 140 11.88 9.19 -15.51
N GLY A 141 10.95 8.87 -14.60
CA GLY A 141 9.58 8.50 -14.94
C GLY A 141 8.82 9.66 -15.58
N LEU A 142 7.81 9.33 -16.40
CA LEU A 142 7.03 10.34 -17.12
C LEU A 142 6.08 11.10 -16.17
N ILE A 143 6.19 12.42 -16.13
CA ILE A 143 5.23 13.30 -15.46
C ILE A 143 4.25 13.83 -16.49
N ASN A 144 3.00 13.34 -16.47
CA ASN A 144 1.92 13.88 -17.30
C ASN A 144 0.87 14.61 -16.45
N SER A 145 -0.08 15.28 -17.11
CA SER A 145 -1.15 16.02 -16.42
C SER A 145 -1.97 15.12 -15.50
N TYR A 146 -2.29 13.91 -15.94
CA TYR A 146 -3.05 12.93 -15.15
C TYR A 146 -2.38 12.61 -13.80
N LEU A 147 -1.06 12.39 -13.81
CA LEU A 147 -0.28 12.17 -12.59
C LEU A 147 -0.29 13.39 -11.67
N ARG A 148 -0.16 14.60 -12.25
CA ARG A 148 -0.17 15.86 -11.48
C ARG A 148 -1.53 16.11 -10.82
N ASP A 149 -2.61 15.85 -11.54
CA ASP A 149 -3.98 15.97 -11.03
C ASP A 149 -4.20 15.00 -9.87
N PHE A 150 -3.78 13.74 -10.02
CA PHE A 150 -3.84 12.75 -8.95
C PHE A 150 -3.05 13.16 -7.70
N VAL A 151 -1.82 13.67 -7.87
CA VAL A 151 -1.00 14.18 -6.75
C VAL A 151 -1.69 15.33 -6.05
N LYS A 152 -2.26 16.27 -6.81
CA LYS A 152 -2.99 17.41 -6.26
C LYS A 152 -4.21 16.96 -5.46
N GLU A 153 -5.06 16.12 -6.04
CA GLU A 153 -6.26 15.58 -5.37
C GLU A 153 -5.89 14.80 -4.10
N THR A 154 -4.83 14.00 -4.15
CA THR A 154 -4.34 13.24 -2.98
C THR A 154 -3.79 14.19 -1.90
N ALA A 155 -3.07 15.25 -2.28
CA ALA A 155 -2.58 16.26 -1.34
C ALA A 155 -3.73 17.05 -0.71
N ASP A 156 -4.75 17.42 -1.47
CA ASP A 156 -5.95 18.08 -0.95
C ASP A 156 -6.63 17.19 0.11
N LYS A 157 -6.74 15.88 -0.14
CA LYS A 157 -7.24 14.91 0.86
C LYS A 157 -6.39 14.83 2.13
N ILE A 158 -5.07 14.97 2.02
CA ILE A 158 -4.21 15.10 3.20
C ILE A 158 -4.59 16.36 3.99
N THR A 159 -4.76 17.51 3.33
CA THR A 159 -5.10 18.76 4.03
C THR A 159 -6.46 18.69 4.73
N GLU A 160 -7.42 17.95 4.19
CA GLU A 160 -8.73 17.70 4.81
C GLU A 160 -8.62 16.79 6.05
N LYS A 161 -7.80 15.73 5.97
CA LYS A 161 -7.86 14.60 6.91
C LYS A 161 -6.72 14.49 7.91
N TRP A 162 -5.61 15.20 7.72
CA TRP A 162 -4.39 14.97 8.50
C TRP A 162 -4.58 15.13 10.01
N SER A 163 -5.60 15.84 10.47
CA SER A 163 -5.91 16.01 11.90
C SER A 163 -6.75 14.88 12.49
N GLU A 164 -7.34 13.99 11.68
CA GLU A 164 -8.16 12.86 12.14
C GLU A 164 -7.30 11.79 12.88
N PRO A 165 -7.81 11.09 13.89
CA PRO A 165 -7.16 9.87 14.39
C PRO A 165 -7.27 8.73 13.35
N ASP A 166 -6.31 7.81 13.34
CA ASP A 166 -6.25 6.71 12.36
C ASP A 166 -5.79 5.39 13.00
N SER A 167 -5.60 4.34 12.20
CA SER A 167 -5.21 3.00 12.67
C SER A 167 -3.70 2.73 12.62
N SER A 168 -2.88 3.71 12.20
CA SER A 168 -1.43 3.55 11.99
C SER A 168 -1.07 2.48 10.94
N ILE A 169 0.23 2.32 10.70
CA ILE A 169 0.79 1.25 9.86
C ILE A 169 0.60 -0.15 10.44
N TRP A 170 0.32 -0.23 11.74
CA TRP A 170 0.15 -1.49 12.45
C TRP A 170 -1.30 -1.93 12.56
N GLU A 171 -2.25 -1.16 12.01
CA GLU A 171 -3.63 -1.60 11.83
C GLU A 171 -4.27 -2.05 13.14
N PHE A 172 -3.93 -1.35 14.22
CA PHE A 172 -4.33 -1.77 15.56
C PHE A 172 -5.84 -1.95 15.62
N ARG A 173 -6.29 -3.11 16.12
CA ARG A 173 -7.72 -3.42 16.35
C ARG A 173 -8.22 -2.75 17.62
N THR A 174 -7.96 -1.46 17.74
CA THR A 174 -8.34 -0.59 18.85
C THR A 174 -8.99 0.66 18.27
N GLU A 175 -9.54 1.50 19.14
CA GLU A 175 -10.00 2.83 18.72
C GLU A 175 -8.90 3.61 17.99
N PRO A 176 -9.23 4.34 16.91
CA PRO A 176 -8.29 5.20 16.21
C PRO A 176 -7.59 6.19 17.14
N ARG A 177 -6.31 6.48 16.90
CA ARG A 177 -5.52 7.43 17.70
C ARG A 177 -4.68 8.33 16.81
N HIS A 178 -4.10 9.37 17.41
CA HIS A 178 -3.09 10.16 16.72
C HIS A 178 -1.74 9.46 16.81
N TYR A 179 -1.27 8.94 15.67
CA TYR A 179 0.05 8.32 15.55
C TYR A 179 1.05 9.26 14.88
N VAL A 180 2.22 9.42 15.48
CA VAL A 180 3.31 10.28 14.96
C VAL A 180 3.67 9.88 13.53
N TYR A 181 3.82 8.58 13.28
CA TYR A 181 4.14 8.06 11.95
C TYR A 181 3.15 8.55 10.89
N SER A 182 1.85 8.40 11.15
CA SER A 182 0.80 8.82 10.22
C SER A 182 0.88 10.32 9.91
N LYS A 183 1.13 11.16 10.93
CA LYS A 183 1.27 12.62 10.74
C LYS A 183 2.52 13.00 9.96
N VAL A 184 3.64 12.32 10.20
CA VAL A 184 4.88 12.51 9.44
C VAL A 184 4.68 12.14 7.98
N MET A 185 3.98 11.04 7.70
CA MET A 185 3.68 10.62 6.33
C MET A 185 2.76 11.60 5.62
N CYS A 186 1.74 12.14 6.29
CA CYS A 186 0.94 13.24 5.75
C CYS A 186 1.79 14.47 5.39
N TRP A 187 2.64 14.92 6.33
CA TRP A 187 3.55 16.04 6.09
C TRP A 187 4.49 15.78 4.91
N MET A 188 5.08 14.59 4.84
CA MET A 188 5.95 14.19 3.74
C MET A 188 5.19 14.21 2.41
N GLY A 189 3.95 13.71 2.39
CA GLY A 189 3.09 13.77 1.20
C GLY A 189 2.94 15.20 0.66
N ILE A 190 2.67 16.17 1.53
CA ILE A 190 2.58 17.59 1.14
C ILE A 190 3.92 18.13 0.63
N ASP A 191 5.03 17.87 1.35
CA ASP A 191 6.37 18.31 0.92
C ASP A 191 6.74 17.75 -0.47
N ARG A 192 6.42 16.47 -0.72
CA ARG A 192 6.66 15.79 -2.01
C ARG A 192 5.76 16.35 -3.10
N ALA A 193 4.48 16.60 -2.82
CA ALA A 193 3.55 17.23 -3.77
C ALA A 193 4.04 18.62 -4.22
N ILE A 194 4.52 19.45 -3.28
CA ILE A 194 5.09 20.77 -3.59
C ILE A 194 6.32 20.64 -4.50
N LYS A 195 7.18 19.65 -4.25
CA LYS A 195 8.38 19.41 -5.08
C LYS A 195 8.01 18.96 -6.49
N ILE A 196 7.05 18.03 -6.63
CA ILE A 196 6.53 17.60 -7.94
C ILE A 196 5.94 18.79 -8.71
N GLY A 197 5.19 19.66 -8.02
CA GLY A 197 4.62 20.88 -8.61
C GLY A 197 5.66 21.85 -9.19
N LYS A 198 6.91 21.79 -8.73
CA LYS A 198 8.02 22.62 -9.24
C LYS A 198 8.83 21.95 -10.36
N MET A 199 8.62 20.67 -10.63
CA MET A 199 9.28 19.97 -11.74
C MET A 199 8.69 20.45 -13.06
N GLN A 200 9.55 20.82 -14.02
CA GLN A 200 9.17 21.24 -15.37
C GLN A 200 8.87 20.03 -16.24
#